data_AF-A0A498KWB0-F1
#
_entry.id   AF-A0A498KWB0-F1
#
_cell.length_a   1.000
_cell.length_b   1.000
_cell.length_c   1.000
_cell.angle_alpha   90.00
_cell.angle_beta   90.00
_cell.angle_gamma   90.00
#
_symmetry.space_group_name_H-M   'P 1'
#
loop_
_entity.id
_entity.type
_entity.pdbx_description
1 polymer ?
#
loop_
_entity_poly.entity_id
_entity_poly.type
_entity_poly.pdbx_seq_one_letter_code
_entity_poly.pdbx_strand_id
1 'polypeptide(L)'
;MLLKCRINLPATESLEIVTAFADEHEITHRVDADPNTKYEPHQFVISRRQSIREFLYLMQPYLVVRKEAIDLFCETIVPPLEAGDHRSKASPLSLMQDIETFQEQVGRANRTKHNLEFFQNEWGMRAHS
;
A
#
# COMPACT_ATOMS: atom_id res chain seq x y z
N MET A 1 -12.18 6.78 -0.13
CA MET A 1 -10.97 6.51 0.66
C MET A 1 -9.76 6.98 -0.15
N LEU A 2 -8.98 7.94 0.34
CA LEU A 2 -7.78 8.43 -0.37
C LEU A 2 -6.63 7.46 -0.10
N LEU A 3 -6.24 6.67 -1.11
CA LEU A 3 -5.08 5.79 -1.04
C LEU A 3 -3.81 6.65 -1.04
N LYS A 4 -2.90 6.40 -0.09
CA LYS A 4 -1.62 7.10 -0.01
C LYS A 4 -0.50 6.09 0.25
N CYS A 5 0.52 6.10 -0.59
CA CYS A 5 1.80 5.47 -0.30
C CYS A 5 2.70 6.54 0.35
N ARG A 6 3.27 6.22 1.51
CA ARG A 6 4.13 7.13 2.28
C ARG A 6 5.43 6.43 2.60
N ILE A 7 6.54 7.09 2.29
CA ILE A 7 7.88 6.60 2.55
C ILE A 7 8.57 7.63 3.44
N ASN A 8 8.96 7.20 4.63
CA ASN A 8 9.74 8.04 5.52
C ASN A 8 11.22 7.86 5.16
N LEU A 9 11.88 8.95 4.82
CA LEU A 9 13.27 8.95 4.38
C LEU A 9 14.12 9.62 5.47
N PRO A 10 15.14 8.92 5.99
CA PRO A 10 15.90 9.39 7.15
C PRO A 10 16.93 10.49 6.81
N ALA A 11 17.22 10.68 5.52
CA ALA A 11 18.26 11.57 5.03
C ALA A 11 17.83 12.27 3.73
N THR A 12 18.35 13.46 3.48
CA THR A 12 18.06 14.27 2.28
C THR A 12 18.52 13.55 1.01
N GLU A 13 19.66 12.86 1.04
CA GLU A 13 20.18 12.11 -0.10
C GLU A 13 19.21 10.98 -0.50
N SER A 14 18.54 10.36 0.47
CA SER A 14 17.51 9.36 0.18
C SER A 14 16.29 9.98 -0.48
N LEU A 15 15.91 11.20 -0.08
CA LEU A 15 14.84 11.96 -0.73
C LEU A 15 15.20 12.30 -2.18
N GLU A 16 16.40 12.80 -2.42
CA GLU A 16 16.88 13.17 -3.75
C GLU A 16 16.84 11.97 -4.71
N ILE A 17 17.34 10.81 -4.27
CA ILE A 17 17.32 9.58 -5.08
C ILE A 17 15.89 9.17 -5.45
N VAL A 18 14.99 9.12 -4.45
CA VAL A 18 13.60 8.68 -4.67
C VAL A 18 12.81 9.70 -5.51
N THR A 19 13.10 10.99 -5.35
CA THR A 19 12.48 12.07 -6.12
C THR A 19 12.93 12.02 -7.58
N ALA A 20 14.24 11.91 -7.82
CA ALA A 20 14.79 11.80 -9.16
C ALA A 20 14.24 10.56 -9.90
N PHE A 21 14.19 9.42 -9.21
CA PHE A 21 13.58 8.20 -9.74
C PHE A 21 12.10 8.40 -10.08
N ALA A 22 11.34 9.06 -9.20
CA ALA A 22 9.93 9.32 -9.45
C ALA A 22 9.71 10.27 -10.63
N ASP A 23 10.54 11.31 -10.77
CA ASP A 23 10.48 12.24 -11.89
C ASP A 23 10.85 11.57 -13.22
N GLU A 24 11.89 10.73 -13.23
CA GLU A 24 12.31 9.95 -14.41
C GLU A 24 11.19 9.03 -14.95
N HIS A 25 10.37 8.51 -14.04
CA HIS A 25 9.27 7.60 -14.37
C HIS A 25 7.88 8.26 -14.38
N GLU A 26 7.81 9.60 -14.41
CA GLU A 26 6.55 10.38 -14.44
C GLU A 26 5.59 10.07 -13.28
N ILE A 27 6.15 9.68 -12.12
CA ILE A 27 5.40 9.31 -10.93
C ILE A 27 5.02 10.58 -10.16
N THR A 28 3.74 10.93 -10.20
CA THR A 28 3.20 12.08 -9.46
C THR A 28 3.35 11.89 -7.95
N HIS A 29 4.18 12.71 -7.33
CA HIS A 29 4.47 12.65 -5.90
C HIS A 29 4.42 14.05 -5.26
N ARG A 30 4.57 14.08 -3.94
CA ARG A 30 4.83 15.30 -3.15
C ARG A 30 5.78 14.98 -2.02
N VAL A 31 6.48 16.00 -1.53
CA VAL A 31 7.32 15.91 -0.34
C VAL A 31 6.66 16.69 0.78
N ASP A 32 6.35 15.99 1.87
CA ASP A 32 5.87 16.60 3.11
C ASP A 32 7.04 16.64 4.11
N ALA A 33 7.24 17.76 4.80
CA ALA A 33 8.11 17.82 5.97
C ALA A 33 7.30 17.37 7.19
N ASP A 34 7.84 16.49 8.05
CA ASP A 34 7.19 16.18 9.33
C ASP A 34 7.46 17.34 10.32
N PRO A 35 6.45 18.12 10.72
CA PRO A 35 6.65 19.24 11.63
C PRO A 35 6.99 18.81 13.07
N ASN A 36 6.91 17.51 13.41
CA ASN A 36 6.98 17.01 14.79
C ASN A 36 8.29 16.33 15.19
N THR A 37 9.33 16.39 14.37
CA THR A 37 10.62 15.71 14.63
C THR A 37 11.80 16.67 14.70
N LYS A 38 12.71 16.41 15.64
CA LYS A 38 13.99 17.14 15.82
C LYS A 38 15.03 16.87 14.74
N TYR A 39 14.83 15.80 13.97
CA TYR A 39 15.55 15.50 12.74
C TYR A 39 14.64 15.93 11.58
N GLU A 40 15.17 16.14 10.37
CA GLU A 40 14.36 16.44 9.17
C GLU A 40 13.99 15.12 8.45
N PRO A 41 13.02 14.29 8.92
CA PRO A 41 12.54 13.19 8.11
C PRO A 41 11.70 13.79 6.99
N HIS A 42 12.19 13.60 5.78
CA HIS A 42 11.42 13.89 4.60
C HIS A 42 10.41 12.78 4.39
N GLN A 43 9.14 13.14 4.22
CA GLN A 43 8.10 12.18 3.87
C GLN A 43 7.78 12.30 2.39
N PHE A 44 8.19 11.29 1.62
CA PHE A 44 7.80 11.16 0.22
C PHE A 44 6.42 10.53 0.12
N VAL A 45 5.49 11.19 -0.59
CA VAL A 45 4.09 10.78 -0.65
C VAL A 45 3.59 10.67 -2.08
N ILE A 46 3.03 9.51 -2.42
CA ILE A 46 2.31 9.26 -3.67
C ILE A 46 0.83 9.09 -3.33
N SER A 47 -0.05 9.86 -3.99
CA SER A 47 -1.50 9.83 -3.73
C SER A 47 -2.35 9.41 -4.92
N ARG A 48 -1.80 9.41 -6.14
CA ARG A 48 -2.51 8.93 -7.34
C ARG A 48 -2.39 7.42 -7.41
N ARG A 49 -3.52 6.72 -7.55
CA ARG A 49 -3.55 5.24 -7.61
C ARG A 49 -2.62 4.69 -8.69
N GLN A 50 -2.69 5.24 -9.90
CA GLN A 50 -1.82 4.85 -11.02
C GLN A 50 -0.33 5.01 -10.66
N SER A 51 0.06 6.17 -10.12
CA SER A 51 1.44 6.43 -9.70
C SER A 51 1.91 5.52 -8.56
N ILE A 52 1.02 5.16 -7.62
CA ILE A 52 1.35 4.20 -6.56
C ILE A 52 1.66 2.84 -7.17
N ARG A 53 0.81 2.38 -8.09
CA ARG A 53 0.99 1.09 -8.77
C ARG A 53 2.29 1.07 -9.56
N GLU A 54 2.51 2.08 -10.39
CA GLU A 54 3.71 2.20 -11.23
C GLU A 54 4.98 2.20 -10.37
N PHE A 55 4.98 3.00 -9.30
CA PHE A 55 6.08 3.06 -8.36
C PHE A 55 6.37 1.71 -7.70
N LEU A 56 5.35 1.02 -7.18
CA LEU A 56 5.54 -0.27 -6.51
C LEU A 56 6.00 -1.35 -7.49
N TYR A 57 5.51 -1.33 -8.73
CA TYR A 57 5.94 -2.24 -9.78
C TYR A 57 7.42 -2.03 -10.14
N LEU A 58 7.84 -0.79 -10.36
CA LEU A 58 9.24 -0.47 -10.67
C LEU A 58 10.18 -0.74 -9.48
N MET A 59 9.70 -0.56 -8.24
CA MET A 59 10.47 -0.83 -7.04
C MET A 59 10.53 -2.32 -6.66
N GLN A 60 9.61 -3.15 -7.17
CA GLN A 60 9.50 -4.58 -6.86
C GLN A 60 10.84 -5.34 -6.91
N PRO A 61 11.71 -5.16 -7.93
CA PRO A 61 12.98 -5.89 -8.00
C PRO A 61 13.96 -5.53 -6.88
N TYR A 62 13.83 -4.34 -6.29
CA TYR A 62 14.74 -3.82 -5.27
C TYR A 62 14.27 -4.14 -3.84
N LEU A 63 13.04 -4.59 -3.66
CA LEU A 63 12.42 -4.82 -2.36
C LEU A 63 12.65 -6.25 -1.84
N VAL A 64 13.92 -6.64 -1.66
CA VAL A 64 14.33 -8.01 -1.29
C VAL A 64 13.61 -8.54 -0.03
N VAL A 65 13.45 -7.72 1.00
CA VAL A 65 12.83 -8.13 2.28
C VAL A 65 11.30 -8.21 2.18
N ARG A 66 10.69 -7.45 1.26
CA ARG A 66 9.23 -7.29 1.17
C ARG A 66 8.66 -7.81 -0.15
N LYS A 67 9.45 -8.55 -0.92
CA LYS A 67 9.10 -9.00 -2.27
C LYS A 67 7.75 -9.70 -2.31
N GLU A 68 7.55 -10.72 -1.46
CA GLU A 68 6.30 -11.48 -1.40
C GLU A 68 5.07 -10.61 -1.09
N ALA A 69 5.23 -9.63 -0.20
CA ALA A 69 4.16 -8.68 0.12
C ALA A 69 3.83 -7.76 -1.05
N ILE A 70 4.84 -7.33 -1.81
CA ILE A 70 4.66 -6.48 -2.98
C ILE A 70 4.05 -7.27 -4.14
N ASP A 71 4.45 -8.52 -4.33
CA ASP A 71 3.86 -9.43 -5.31
C ASP A 71 2.36 -9.62 -5.01
N LEU A 72 2.01 -9.97 -3.77
CA LEU A 72 0.62 -10.09 -3.32
C LEU A 72 -0.18 -8.80 -3.55
N PHE A 73 0.42 -7.64 -3.25
CA PHE A 73 -0.24 -6.36 -3.47
C PHE A 73 -0.48 -6.07 -4.96
N CYS A 74 0.54 -6.21 -5.79
CA CYS A 74 0.49 -5.81 -7.20
C CYS A 74 -0.30 -6.81 -8.06
N GLU A 75 -0.19 -8.11 -7.79
CA GLU A 75 -0.75 -9.18 -8.61
C GLU A 75 -2.14 -9.62 -8.14
N THR A 76 -2.40 -9.57 -6.83
CA THR A 76 -3.66 -10.11 -6.25
C THR A 76 -4.61 -9.02 -5.78
N ILE A 77 -4.12 -7.99 -5.07
CA ILE A 77 -4.98 -6.99 -4.42
C ILE A 77 -5.38 -5.84 -5.35
N VAL A 78 -4.43 -5.28 -6.11
CA VAL A 78 -4.69 -4.11 -6.97
C VAL A 78 -5.66 -4.42 -8.12
N PRO A 79 -5.53 -5.53 -8.88
CA PRO A 79 -6.38 -5.75 -10.04
C PRO A 79 -7.89 -5.83 -9.74
N PRO A 80 -8.36 -6.58 -8.71
CA PRO A 80 -9.78 -6.60 -8.33
C PRO A 80 -10.28 -5.22 -7.84
N LEU A 81 -9.44 -4.47 -7.11
CA LEU A 81 -9.78 -3.11 -6.67
C LEU A 81 -10.05 -2.16 -7.85
N GLU A 82 -9.32 -2.32 -8.96
CA GLU A 82 -9.51 -1.55 -10.19
C GLU A 82 -10.74 -2.01 -10.98
N ALA A 83 -11.00 -3.32 -11.02
CA ALA A 83 -12.20 -3.89 -11.63
C ALA A 83 -13.51 -3.48 -10.91
N GLY A 84 -13.40 -2.93 -9.69
CA GLY A 84 -14.55 -2.47 -8.92
C GLY A 84 -15.15 -3.53 -8.01
N ASP A 85 -14.44 -4.63 -7.76
CA ASP A 85 -14.93 -5.78 -7.01
C ASP A 85 -15.34 -5.45 -5.57
N HIS A 86 -14.68 -4.45 -4.98
CA HIS A 86 -15.03 -3.83 -3.70
C HIS A 86 -16.45 -3.24 -3.64
N ARG A 87 -17.15 -3.14 -4.77
CA ARG A 87 -18.53 -2.63 -4.88
C ARG A 87 -19.57 -3.76 -4.95
N SER A 88 -19.15 -5.01 -5.12
CA SER A 88 -20.04 -6.18 -5.13
C SER A 88 -20.03 -6.86 -3.76
N LYS A 89 -21.08 -7.59 -3.38
CA LYS A 89 -21.12 -8.34 -2.11
C LYS A 89 -20.37 -9.68 -2.15
N ALA A 90 -19.96 -10.16 -3.34
CA ALA A 90 -19.41 -11.51 -3.52
C ALA A 90 -17.88 -11.60 -3.39
N SER A 91 -17.16 -10.51 -3.70
CA SER A 91 -15.69 -10.39 -3.68
C SER A 91 -15.05 -9.70 -2.43
N PRO A 92 -15.77 -9.00 -1.52
CA PRO A 92 -15.13 -8.27 -0.42
C PRO A 92 -14.37 -9.14 0.59
N LEU A 93 -14.84 -10.36 0.89
CA LEU A 93 -14.24 -11.19 1.93
C LEU A 93 -12.88 -11.75 1.51
N SER A 94 -12.75 -12.23 0.27
CA SER A 94 -11.45 -12.69 -0.26
C SER A 94 -10.48 -11.52 -0.34
N LEU A 95 -10.93 -10.36 -0.84
CA LEU A 95 -10.10 -9.17 -0.89
C LEU A 95 -9.65 -8.71 0.51
N MET A 96 -10.51 -8.81 1.52
CA MET A 96 -10.13 -8.51 2.91
C MET A 96 -9.10 -9.49 3.46
N GLN A 97 -9.21 -10.78 3.12
CA GLN A 97 -8.24 -11.80 3.50
C GLN A 97 -6.86 -11.56 2.85
N ASP A 98 -6.83 -11.17 1.58
CA ASP A 98 -5.58 -10.80 0.90
C ASP A 98 -4.96 -9.54 1.53
N ILE A 99 -5.79 -8.55 1.91
CA ILE A 99 -5.34 -7.35 2.61
C ILE A 99 -4.77 -7.66 3.99
N GLU A 100 -5.36 -8.59 4.75
CA GLU A 100 -4.82 -9.04 6.04
C GLU A 100 -3.48 -9.76 5.88
N THR A 101 -3.41 -10.68 4.92
CA THR A 101 -2.18 -11.42 4.59
C THR A 101 -1.07 -10.45 4.22
N PHE A 102 -1.38 -9.43 3.41
CA PHE A 102 -0.44 -8.35 3.11
C PHE A 102 -0.01 -7.60 4.38
N GLN A 103 -0.93 -7.26 5.27
CA GLN A 103 -0.62 -6.56 6.52
C GLN A 103 0.27 -7.38 7.45
N GLU A 104 0.06 -8.70 7.53
CA GLU A 104 0.93 -9.62 8.26
C GLU A 104 2.34 -9.64 7.68
N GLN A 105 2.47 -9.80 6.36
CA GLN A 105 3.76 -9.87 5.68
C GLN A 105 4.57 -8.56 5.78
N VAL A 106 3.92 -7.39 5.95
CA VAL A 106 4.61 -6.11 6.22
C VAL A 106 4.81 -5.81 7.71
N GLY A 107 4.44 -6.73 8.61
CA GLY A 107 4.61 -6.61 10.06
C GLY A 107 3.62 -5.66 10.74
N ARG A 108 2.42 -5.47 10.17
CA ARG A 108 1.37 -4.55 10.65
C ARG A 108 0.08 -5.24 11.11
N ALA A 109 0.07 -6.56 11.28
CA ALA A 109 -1.08 -7.40 11.61
C ALA A 109 -2.02 -6.85 12.72
N ASN A 110 -1.49 -6.17 13.74
CA ASN A 110 -2.25 -5.81 14.95
C ASN A 110 -2.96 -4.44 14.95
N ARG A 111 -3.11 -3.73 13.82
CA ARG A 111 -3.57 -2.32 13.83
C ARG A 111 -4.93 -2.03 13.21
N THR A 112 -5.64 -3.02 12.66
CA THR A 112 -6.82 -2.74 11.83
C THR A 112 -8.12 -3.07 12.56
N LYS A 113 -8.93 -2.05 12.89
CA LYS A 113 -10.27 -2.20 13.51
C LYS A 113 -11.31 -2.87 12.61
N HIS A 114 -11.05 -2.92 11.31
CA HIS A 114 -11.94 -3.46 10.28
C HIS A 114 -11.23 -4.65 9.61
N ASN A 115 -11.12 -5.75 10.36
CA ASN A 115 -10.47 -6.99 9.96
C ASN A 115 -11.52 -7.94 9.32
N LEU A 116 -11.10 -9.09 8.78
CA LEU A 116 -11.97 -10.07 8.14
C LEU A 116 -13.07 -10.54 9.10
N GLU A 117 -12.70 -10.81 10.35
CA GLU A 117 -13.63 -11.21 11.42
C GLU A 117 -14.73 -10.17 11.63
N PHE A 118 -14.39 -8.87 11.65
CA PHE A 118 -15.37 -7.78 11.73
C PHE A 118 -16.38 -7.85 10.58
N PHE A 119 -15.93 -8.02 9.33
CA PHE A 119 -16.83 -8.09 8.17
C PHE A 119 -17.63 -9.39 8.10
N GLN A 120 -17.06 -10.52 8.52
CA GLN A 120 -17.78 -11.78 8.64
C GLN A 120 -18.95 -11.67 9.63
N ASN A 121 -18.70 -11.03 10.78
CA ASN A 121 -19.72 -10.78 11.81
C ASN A 121 -20.78 -9.78 11.34
N GLU A 122 -20.39 -8.65 10.75
CA GLU A 122 -21.32 -7.62 10.28
C GLU A 122 -22.19 -8.07 9.10
N TRP A 123 -21.68 -8.91 8.20
CA TRP A 123 -22.41 -9.35 7.00
C TRP A 123 -22.99 -10.75 7.09
N GLY A 124 -22.76 -11.47 8.20
CA GLY A 124 -23.28 -12.84 8.40
C GLY A 124 -22.76 -13.84 7.36
N MET A 125 -21.58 -13.59 6.80
CA MET A 125 -20.98 -14.40 5.74
C MET A 125 -19.73 -15.11 6.25
N ARG A 126 -19.51 -16.37 5.83
CA ARG A 126 -18.26 -17.10 6.06
C ARG A 126 -17.41 -17.06 4.79
N ALA A 127 -16.13 -16.75 4.92
CA ALA A 127 -15.18 -16.90 3.80
C ALA A 127 -15.19 -18.37 3.36
N HIS A 128 -15.37 -18.63 2.06
CA HIS A 128 -15.25 -19.97 1.52
C HIS A 128 -13.76 -20.32 1.47
N SER A 129 -13.42 -21.42 2.12
CA SER A 129 -12.09 -22.08 2.13
C SER A 129 -11.68 -22.56 0.76
#